data_AF-A0A453PBJ1-F1
#
_entry.id   AF-A0A453PBJ1-F1
#
_cell.length_a   1.000
_cell.length_b   1.000
_cell.length_c   1.000
_cell.angle_alpha   90.00
_cell.angle_beta   90.00
_cell.angle_gamma   90.00
#
_symmetry.space_group_name_H-M   'P 1'
#
loop_
_entity.id
_entity.type
_entity.pdbx_description
1 polymer ?
#
loop_
_entity_poly.entity_id
_entity_poly.type
_entity_poly.pdbx_seq_one_letter_code
_entity_poly.pdbx_strand_id
1 'polypeptide(L)'
;PFLKHRVKKFDLSSLDWIDQIPECPVFSPSVEEFEDPFVYLSKIAPVAAKYGICKIVSPICASVPVGTVLMKEQGGLKFTTRVQPLRLAEWSMDDKFAFFMSGRKYTFRDFEKIANKGFVRRYSSAACLPARYMEEEFWHEIAFGKMESVEYACDIDGSAFSSSPNDQLGRSKWNLKVCLLSTIFRDIYVPTSLGNTLFGISLFCEVT
;
A
#
# COMPACT_ATOMS: atom_id res chain seq x y z
N PRO A 1 18.42 26.01 2.65
CA PRO A 1 19.36 24.87 2.53
C PRO A 1 19.16 23.91 3.71
N PHE A 2 18.67 22.69 3.43
CA PHE A 2 18.33 21.68 4.42
C PHE A 2 19.57 21.09 5.11
N LEU A 3 19.45 20.62 6.37
CA LEU A 3 20.60 20.26 7.22
C LEU A 3 20.62 18.74 7.52
N LYS A 4 21.60 18.03 6.94
CA LYS A 4 21.71 16.55 7.05
C LYS A 4 22.50 16.10 8.30
N HIS A 5 21.94 15.16 9.06
CA HIS A 5 22.60 14.48 10.18
C HIS A 5 23.35 13.22 9.73
N ARG A 6 24.48 12.88 10.38
CA ARG A 6 25.24 11.66 10.11
C ARG A 6 24.64 10.46 10.85
N VAL A 7 24.08 9.50 10.12
CA VAL A 7 23.56 8.23 10.64
C VAL A 7 24.58 7.11 10.39
N LYS A 8 24.72 6.16 11.33
CA LYS A 8 25.55 4.96 11.13
C LYS A 8 24.95 4.15 9.97
N LYS A 9 25.74 3.91 8.93
CA LYS A 9 25.32 3.09 7.79
C LYS A 9 25.28 1.63 8.20
N PHE A 10 24.13 0.97 7.98
CA PHE A 10 24.07 -0.48 8.02
C PHE A 10 24.88 -1.05 6.85
N ASP A 11 25.61 -2.14 7.09
CA ASP A 11 26.34 -2.83 6.04
C ASP A 11 25.34 -3.59 5.15
N LEU A 12 24.92 -2.93 4.07
CA LEU A 12 24.00 -3.45 3.05
C LEU A 12 24.79 -3.88 1.80
N SER A 13 26.06 -4.27 1.95
CA SER A 13 26.90 -4.74 0.84
C SER A 13 26.44 -6.07 0.26
N SER A 14 25.71 -6.88 1.03
CA SER A 14 24.98 -8.07 0.58
C SER A 14 23.48 -7.90 0.84
N LEU A 15 22.66 -8.29 -0.14
CA LEU A 15 21.20 -8.30 -0.10
C LEU A 15 20.64 -9.73 -0.01
N ASP A 16 21.48 -10.72 0.34
CA ASP A 16 21.10 -12.13 0.44
C ASP A 16 20.06 -12.39 1.54
N TRP A 17 19.93 -11.47 2.49
CA TRP A 17 18.93 -11.53 3.56
C TRP A 17 17.50 -11.37 3.06
N ILE A 18 17.29 -10.78 1.87
CA ILE A 18 15.94 -10.63 1.29
C ILE A 18 15.34 -12.02 1.06
N ASP A 19 16.14 -12.97 0.56
CA ASP A 19 15.68 -14.35 0.31
C ASP A 19 15.48 -15.16 1.62
N GLN A 20 15.89 -14.62 2.77
CA GLN A 20 15.71 -15.23 4.08
C GLN A 20 14.42 -14.77 4.77
N ILE A 21 13.73 -13.76 4.22
CA ILE A 21 12.45 -13.30 4.78
C ILE A 21 11.38 -14.35 4.46
N PRO A 22 10.72 -14.91 5.50
CA PRO A 22 9.64 -15.87 5.27
C PRO A 22 8.43 -15.17 4.67
N GLU A 23 7.88 -15.79 3.62
CA GLU A 23 6.64 -15.34 2.99
C GLU A 23 5.45 -15.41 3.95
N CYS A 24 4.52 -14.47 3.80
CA CYS A 24 3.28 -14.50 4.55
C CYS A 24 2.31 -15.56 3.98
N PRO A 25 1.35 -16.07 4.79
CA PRO A 25 0.34 -17.00 4.29
C PRO A 25 -0.49 -16.36 3.18
N VAL A 26 -0.66 -17.11 2.09
CA VAL A 26 -1.54 -16.75 0.97
C VAL A 26 -2.78 -17.63 1.00
N PHE A 27 -3.95 -17.01 1.06
CA PHE A 27 -5.24 -17.68 1.09
C PHE A 27 -6.01 -17.41 -0.22
N SER A 28 -6.53 -18.48 -0.83
CA SER A 28 -7.33 -18.41 -2.06
C SER A 28 -8.73 -18.96 -1.78
N PRO A 29 -9.65 -18.15 -1.21
CA PRO A 29 -11.02 -18.58 -0.93
C PRO A 29 -11.74 -19.04 -2.19
N SER A 30 -12.66 -20.00 -2.03
CA SER A 30 -13.69 -20.24 -3.04
C SER A 30 -14.66 -19.06 -3.14
N VAL A 31 -15.47 -19.02 -4.20
CA VAL A 31 -16.50 -17.99 -4.34
C VAL A 31 -17.47 -18.01 -3.14
N GLU A 32 -17.84 -19.19 -2.66
CA GLU A 32 -18.72 -19.37 -1.50
C GLU A 32 -18.06 -18.90 -0.20
N GLU A 33 -16.77 -19.17 -0.02
CA GLU A 33 -16.01 -18.69 1.14
C GLU A 33 -15.81 -17.17 1.12
N PHE A 34 -15.83 -16.56 -0.07
CA PHE A 34 -15.70 -15.13 -0.29
C PHE A 34 -17.03 -14.36 -0.14
N GLU A 35 -18.15 -15.02 0.18
CA GLU A 35 -19.43 -14.34 0.37
C GLU A 35 -19.46 -13.42 1.61
N ASP A 36 -18.77 -13.80 2.69
CA ASP A 36 -18.75 -13.02 3.93
C ASP A 36 -17.31 -12.81 4.46
N PRO A 37 -16.79 -11.55 4.42
CA PRO A 37 -15.44 -11.27 4.84
C PRO A 37 -15.19 -11.60 6.31
N PHE A 38 -16.15 -11.38 7.21
CA PHE A 38 -15.93 -11.60 8.64
C PHE A 38 -15.87 -13.09 8.98
N VAL A 39 -16.71 -13.89 8.34
CA VAL A 39 -16.67 -15.35 8.49
C VAL A 39 -15.34 -15.89 7.98
N TYR A 40 -14.89 -15.44 6.81
CA TYR A 40 -13.63 -15.89 6.24
C TYR A 40 -12.41 -15.42 7.05
N LEU A 41 -12.39 -14.15 7.48
CA LEU A 41 -11.33 -13.61 8.33
C LEU A 41 -11.23 -14.37 9.65
N SER A 42 -12.37 -14.67 10.29
CA SER A 42 -12.41 -15.47 11.51
C SER A 42 -11.87 -16.88 11.30
N LYS A 43 -12.15 -17.48 10.13
CA LYS A 43 -11.63 -18.80 9.74
C LYS A 43 -10.10 -18.81 9.63
N ILE A 44 -9.51 -17.79 9.00
CA ILE A 44 -8.05 -17.76 8.74
C ILE A 44 -7.24 -17.13 9.90
N ALA A 45 -7.88 -16.37 10.79
CA ALA A 45 -7.22 -15.63 11.87
C ALA A 45 -6.26 -16.46 12.73
N PRO A 46 -6.58 -17.70 13.15
CA PRO A 46 -5.64 -18.52 13.96
C PRO A 46 -4.30 -18.81 13.28
N VAL A 47 -4.27 -18.81 11.94
CA VAL A 47 -3.05 -18.98 11.14
C VAL A 47 -2.40 -17.63 10.85
N ALA A 48 -3.17 -16.67 10.33
CA ALA A 48 -2.67 -15.36 9.92
C ALA A 48 -2.08 -14.54 11.09
N ALA A 49 -2.67 -14.63 12.29
CA ALA A 49 -2.22 -13.89 13.47
C ALA A 49 -0.78 -14.24 13.88
N LYS A 50 -0.28 -15.44 13.54
CA LYS A 50 1.11 -15.85 13.82
C LYS A 50 2.14 -15.09 13.00
N TYR A 51 1.73 -14.53 11.86
CA TYR A 51 2.59 -13.81 10.92
C TYR A 51 2.37 -12.28 10.98
N GLY A 52 1.24 -11.82 11.55
CA GLY A 52 0.85 -10.41 11.61
C GLY A 52 0.29 -9.85 10.30
N ILE A 53 0.67 -10.42 9.16
CA ILE A 53 0.16 -10.11 7.82
C ILE A 53 -0.21 -11.38 7.07
N CYS A 54 -1.19 -11.29 6.18
CA CYS A 54 -1.52 -12.34 5.22
C CYS A 54 -2.04 -11.74 3.91
N LYS A 55 -2.01 -12.53 2.84
CA LYS A 55 -2.55 -12.19 1.53
C LYS A 55 -3.82 -12.98 1.27
N ILE A 56 -4.87 -12.33 0.80
CA ILE A 56 -6.09 -12.99 0.31
C ILE A 56 -6.23 -12.68 -1.18
N VAL A 57 -6.28 -13.74 -1.99
CA VAL A 57 -6.48 -13.64 -3.44
C VAL A 57 -7.98 -13.68 -3.72
N SER A 58 -8.55 -12.58 -4.22
CA SER A 58 -9.97 -12.52 -4.55
C SER A 58 -10.32 -13.51 -5.66
N PRO A 59 -11.37 -14.35 -5.51
CA PRO A 59 -11.84 -15.24 -6.57
C PRO A 59 -12.70 -14.52 -7.61
N ILE A 60 -13.03 -13.24 -7.37
CA ILE A 60 -13.82 -12.39 -8.27
C ILE A 60 -13.00 -11.16 -8.69
N CYS A 61 -13.14 -10.74 -9.94
CA CYS A 61 -12.48 -9.56 -10.49
C CYS A 61 -13.42 -8.36 -10.55
N ALA A 62 -12.85 -7.15 -10.49
CA ALA A 62 -13.57 -5.94 -10.90
C ALA A 62 -13.80 -5.98 -12.42
N SER A 63 -14.97 -5.53 -12.87
CA SER A 63 -15.27 -5.39 -14.30
C SER A 63 -15.02 -3.98 -14.80
N VAL A 64 -15.01 -2.99 -13.90
CA VAL A 64 -14.73 -1.59 -14.22
C VAL A 64 -13.30 -1.23 -13.79
N PRO A 65 -12.44 -0.79 -14.71
CA PRO A 65 -11.08 -0.39 -14.38
C PRO A 65 -11.03 0.77 -13.37
N VAL A 66 -10.09 0.72 -12.43
CA VAL A 66 -9.86 1.75 -11.40
C VAL A 66 -9.79 3.16 -12.00
N GLY A 67 -9.01 3.35 -13.07
CA GLY A 67 -8.90 4.64 -13.73
C GLY A 67 -10.22 5.16 -14.30
N THR A 68 -11.15 4.28 -14.66
CA THR A 68 -12.50 4.68 -15.08
C THR A 68 -13.34 5.12 -13.90
N VAL A 69 -13.31 4.37 -12.79
CA VAL A 69 -14.04 4.72 -11.56
C VAL A 69 -13.59 6.10 -11.04
N LEU A 70 -12.27 6.31 -10.90
CA LEU A 70 -11.72 7.55 -10.37
C LEU A 70 -11.97 8.77 -11.27
N MET A 71 -12.05 8.57 -12.59
CA MET A 71 -12.23 9.68 -13.53
C MET A 71 -13.69 9.97 -13.87
N LYS A 72 -14.56 8.95 -13.93
CA LYS A 72 -15.96 9.11 -14.36
C LYS A 72 -16.94 9.08 -13.18
N GLU A 73 -16.79 8.14 -12.26
CA GLU A 73 -17.70 8.01 -11.12
C GLU A 73 -17.35 8.99 -9.99
N GLN A 74 -16.07 9.28 -9.79
CA GLN A 74 -15.58 10.21 -8.77
C GLN A 74 -15.32 11.64 -9.31
N GLY A 75 -15.87 11.99 -10.47
CA GLY A 75 -15.83 13.36 -11.00
C GLY A 75 -14.43 13.89 -11.34
N GLY A 76 -13.49 13.01 -11.71
CA GLY A 76 -12.11 13.40 -11.99
C GLY A 76 -11.34 13.71 -10.71
N LEU A 77 -11.33 12.76 -9.78
CA LEU A 77 -10.73 12.89 -8.46
C LEU A 77 -9.32 13.47 -8.54
N LYS A 78 -9.07 14.49 -7.72
CA LYS A 78 -7.77 15.14 -7.57
C LYS A 78 -7.27 14.96 -6.15
N PHE A 79 -6.01 14.61 -6.01
CA PHE A 79 -5.35 14.42 -4.73
C PHE A 79 -4.10 15.28 -4.62
N THR A 80 -3.69 15.55 -3.39
CA THR A 80 -2.45 16.25 -3.09
C THR A 80 -1.40 15.22 -2.65
N THR A 81 -0.24 15.23 -3.29
CA THR A 81 0.89 14.38 -2.89
C THR A 81 1.56 14.90 -1.64
N ARG A 82 2.43 14.09 -1.07
CA ARG A 82 3.39 14.44 -0.04
C ARG A 82 4.77 14.01 -0.53
N VAL A 83 5.79 14.72 -0.10
CA VAL A 83 7.18 14.36 -0.39
C VAL A 83 7.71 13.53 0.77
N GLN A 84 8.14 12.30 0.48
CA GLN A 84 8.77 11.40 1.44
C GLN A 84 10.29 11.39 1.20
N PRO A 85 11.10 11.89 2.13
CA PRO A 85 12.55 11.71 2.04
C PRO A 85 12.90 10.23 2.26
N LEU A 86 13.73 9.67 1.38
CA LEU A 86 14.07 8.23 1.43
C LEU A 86 14.90 7.88 2.69
N ARG A 87 15.75 8.80 3.15
CA ARG A 87 16.57 8.64 4.35
C ARG A 87 16.09 9.58 5.46
N LEU A 88 14.87 9.35 5.94
CA LEU A 88 14.19 10.20 6.93
C LEU A 88 15.03 10.52 8.18
N ALA A 89 15.88 9.59 8.61
CA ALA A 89 16.76 9.76 9.77
C ALA A 89 17.85 10.83 9.57
N GLU A 90 18.17 11.19 8.33
CA GLU A 90 19.17 12.21 8.01
C GLU A 90 18.61 13.64 8.09
N TRP A 91 17.30 13.84 8.21
CA TRP A 91 16.68 15.17 8.13
C TRP A 91 16.24 15.72 9.49
N SER A 92 16.35 17.04 9.64
CA SER A 92 15.84 17.77 10.81
C SER A 92 14.31 17.74 10.88
N MET A 93 13.73 18.10 12.03
CA MET A 93 12.28 18.14 12.21
C MET A 93 11.61 19.22 11.35
N ASP A 94 12.28 20.38 11.18
CA ASP A 94 11.81 21.47 10.33
C ASP A 94 11.78 21.07 8.85
N ASP A 95 12.81 20.34 8.39
CA ASP A 95 12.86 19.83 7.02
C ASP A 95 11.73 18.81 6.78
N LYS A 96 11.46 17.93 7.76
CA LYS A 96 10.35 16.96 7.69
C LYS A 96 9.00 17.66 7.56
N PHE A 97 8.78 18.75 8.29
CA PHE A 97 7.56 19.55 8.18
C PHE A 97 7.45 20.24 6.82
N ALA A 98 8.55 20.80 6.30
CA ALA A 98 8.59 21.41 4.97
C ALA A 98 8.26 20.40 3.85
N PHE A 99 8.78 19.16 3.92
CA PHE A 99 8.46 18.11 2.95
C PHE A 99 6.97 17.76 2.94
N PHE A 100 6.36 17.65 4.11
CA PHE A 100 4.94 17.36 4.25
C PHE A 100 4.05 18.43 3.59
N MET A 101 4.47 19.70 3.65
CA MET A 101 3.74 20.84 3.07
C MET A 101 4.05 21.08 1.58
N SER A 102 5.05 20.43 1.01
CA SER A 102 5.52 20.64 -0.37
C SER A 102 4.75 19.87 -1.46
N GLY A 103 3.61 19.28 -1.07
CA GLY A 103 2.75 18.49 -1.93
C GLY A 103 2.24 19.21 -3.17
N ARG A 104 2.06 18.47 -4.27
CA ARG A 104 1.47 19.00 -5.51
C ARG A 104 0.14 18.32 -5.78
N LYS A 105 -0.77 19.04 -6.44
CA LYS A 105 -2.09 18.52 -6.77
C LYS A 105 -2.07 17.81 -8.12
N TYR A 106 -2.60 16.59 -8.18
CA TYR A 106 -2.63 15.76 -9.37
C TYR A 106 -4.00 15.14 -9.61
N THR A 107 -4.26 14.78 -10.87
CA THR A 107 -5.24 13.74 -11.21
C THR A 107 -4.54 12.38 -11.24
N PHE A 108 -5.31 11.28 -11.19
CA PHE A 108 -4.76 9.92 -11.31
C PHE A 108 -3.88 9.75 -12.57
N ARG A 109 -4.37 10.20 -13.74
CA ARG A 109 -3.63 10.08 -15.01
C ARG A 109 -2.38 10.95 -15.07
N ASP A 110 -2.41 12.13 -14.46
CA ASP A 110 -1.23 13.01 -14.46
C ASP A 110 -0.13 12.44 -13.55
N PHE A 111 -0.52 11.88 -12.40
CA PHE A 111 0.41 11.24 -11.49
C PHE A 111 1.05 9.98 -12.10
N GLU A 112 0.23 9.13 -12.75
CA GLU A 112 0.71 7.96 -13.50
C GLU A 112 1.74 8.34 -14.56
N LYS A 113 1.50 9.40 -15.34
CA LYS A 113 2.45 9.88 -16.36
C LYS A 113 3.79 10.31 -15.78
N ILE A 114 3.80 11.05 -14.67
CA ILE A 114 5.06 11.50 -14.05
C ILE A 114 5.81 10.33 -13.40
N ALA A 115 5.09 9.36 -12.82
CA ALA A 115 5.67 8.15 -12.25
C ALA A 115 6.34 7.31 -13.35
N ASN A 116 5.62 7.06 -14.45
CA ASN A 116 6.15 6.33 -15.61
C ASN A 116 7.33 7.04 -16.26
N LYS A 117 7.28 8.37 -16.38
CA LYS A 117 8.43 9.16 -16.88
C LYS A 117 9.65 9.03 -15.97
N GLY A 118 9.45 9.05 -14.65
CA GLY A 118 10.51 8.82 -13.67
C GLY A 118 11.10 7.42 -13.77
N PHE A 119 10.23 6.41 -13.88
CA PHE A 119 10.59 5.01 -14.01
C PHE A 119 11.41 4.75 -15.29
N VAL A 120 10.92 5.17 -16.46
CA VAL A 120 11.61 5.02 -17.75
C VAL A 120 12.97 5.74 -17.72
N ARG A 121 13.06 6.91 -17.09
CA ARG A 121 14.34 7.63 -16.97
C ARG A 121 15.35 6.86 -16.13
N ARG A 122 14.90 6.18 -15.07
CA ARG A 122 15.76 5.46 -14.14
C ARG A 122 16.19 4.10 -14.68
N TYR A 123 15.27 3.36 -15.27
CA TYR A 123 15.50 1.96 -15.65
C TYR A 123 15.58 1.72 -17.16
N SER A 124 15.41 2.76 -17.97
CA SER A 124 15.37 2.66 -19.44
C SER A 124 14.35 1.63 -19.96
N SER A 125 13.33 1.32 -19.15
CA SER A 125 12.26 0.37 -19.45
C SER A 125 10.90 1.03 -19.23
N ALA A 126 9.96 0.74 -20.13
CA ALA A 126 8.54 1.08 -19.93
C ALA A 126 7.73 -0.11 -19.37
N ALA A 127 8.32 -1.30 -19.31
CA ALA A 127 7.71 -2.49 -18.77
C ALA A 127 8.04 -2.65 -17.27
N CYS A 128 7.11 -3.26 -16.53
CA CYS A 128 7.35 -3.66 -15.15
C CYS A 128 8.58 -4.57 -15.08
N LEU A 129 9.43 -4.32 -14.09
CA LEU A 129 10.60 -5.15 -13.81
C LEU A 129 10.25 -6.22 -12.77
N PRO A 130 11.00 -7.33 -12.70
CA PRO A 130 10.76 -8.37 -11.72
C PRO A 130 10.72 -7.81 -10.29
N ALA A 131 9.78 -8.30 -9.46
CA ALA A 131 9.60 -7.82 -8.09
C ALA A 131 10.91 -7.90 -7.26
N ARG A 132 11.63 -9.03 -7.35
CA ARG A 132 12.93 -9.22 -6.68
C ARG A 132 13.94 -8.13 -7.05
N TYR A 133 14.07 -7.83 -8.34
CA TYR A 133 14.98 -6.79 -8.84
C TYR A 133 14.59 -5.40 -8.31
N MET A 134 13.29 -5.09 -8.31
CA MET A 134 12.80 -3.80 -7.80
C MET A 134 13.03 -3.65 -6.29
N GLU A 135 12.93 -4.73 -5.53
CA GLU A 135 13.22 -4.75 -4.09
C GLU A 135 14.71 -4.53 -3.81
N GLU A 136 15.59 -5.17 -4.57
CA GLU A 136 17.04 -4.94 -4.47
C GLU A 136 17.41 -3.49 -4.78
N GLU A 137 16.88 -2.95 -5.88
CA GLU A 137 17.10 -1.56 -6.27
C GLU A 137 16.58 -0.57 -5.23
N PHE A 138 15.46 -0.89 -4.58
CA PHE A 138 14.95 -0.10 -3.46
C PHE A 138 15.96 -0.08 -2.29
N TRP A 139 16.38 -1.26 -1.80
CA TRP A 139 17.31 -1.33 -0.68
C TRP A 139 18.67 -0.72 -0.99
N HIS A 140 19.16 -0.92 -2.21
CA HIS A 140 20.38 -0.30 -2.71
C HIS A 140 20.26 1.24 -2.74
N GLU A 141 19.12 1.78 -3.19
CA GLU A 141 18.85 3.22 -3.17
C GLU A 141 18.78 3.78 -1.74
N ILE A 142 18.15 3.07 -0.81
CA ILE A 142 18.09 3.47 0.61
C ILE A 142 19.52 3.55 1.20
N ALA A 143 20.36 2.56 0.90
CA ALA A 143 21.71 2.43 1.46
C ALA A 143 22.73 3.40 0.87
N PHE A 144 22.78 3.49 -0.47
CA PHE A 144 23.87 4.12 -1.21
C PHE A 144 23.40 5.09 -2.29
N GLY A 145 22.10 5.18 -2.51
CA GLY A 145 21.50 5.97 -3.56
C GLY A 145 21.63 7.48 -3.37
N LYS A 146 21.29 8.20 -4.44
CA LYS A 146 21.39 9.67 -4.52
C LYS A 146 20.03 10.36 -4.56
N MET A 147 18.94 9.62 -4.72
CA MET A 147 17.58 10.14 -4.72
C MET A 147 17.24 10.63 -3.31
N GLU A 148 16.85 11.89 -3.20
CA GLU A 148 16.59 12.49 -1.89
C GLU A 148 15.19 12.16 -1.37
N SER A 149 14.20 12.13 -2.27
CA SER A 149 12.80 11.93 -1.93
C SER A 149 12.00 11.32 -3.07
N VAL A 150 10.81 10.83 -2.72
CA VAL A 150 9.77 10.38 -3.63
C VAL A 150 8.47 11.14 -3.33
N GLU A 151 7.59 11.24 -4.32
CA GLU A 151 6.23 11.76 -4.12
C GLU A 151 5.26 10.59 -4.02
N TYR A 152 4.37 10.65 -3.03
CA TYR A 152 3.31 9.67 -2.81
C TYR A 152 2.04 10.40 -2.37
N ALA A 153 0.90 9.74 -2.41
CA ALA A 153 -0.34 10.30 -1.88
C ALA A 153 -0.98 9.28 -0.94
N CYS A 154 -1.25 9.71 0.29
CA CYS A 154 -1.92 8.93 1.32
C CYS A 154 -3.15 9.69 1.82
N ASP A 155 -4.03 8.99 2.53
CA ASP A 155 -5.23 9.57 3.15
C ASP A 155 -6.11 10.33 2.14
N ILE A 156 -6.21 9.79 0.91
CA ILE A 156 -7.05 10.35 -0.14
C ILE A 156 -8.49 9.95 0.14
N ASP A 157 -9.36 10.94 0.31
CA ASP A 157 -10.80 10.72 0.35
C ASP A 157 -11.30 10.26 -1.02
N GLY A 158 -11.94 9.10 -1.06
CA GLY A 158 -12.48 8.51 -2.28
C GLY A 158 -12.31 7.01 -2.31
N SER A 159 -12.75 6.39 -3.40
CA SER A 159 -12.59 4.94 -3.55
C SER A 159 -12.69 4.51 -5.01
N ALA A 160 -11.91 3.47 -5.33
CA ALA A 160 -11.82 2.86 -6.64
C ALA A 160 -12.80 1.69 -6.86
N PHE A 161 -13.60 1.31 -5.87
CA PHE A 161 -14.67 0.34 -6.06
C PHE A 161 -15.80 0.94 -6.90
N SER A 162 -16.12 0.30 -8.02
CA SER A 162 -17.20 0.75 -8.91
C SER A 162 -18.56 0.63 -8.24
N SER A 163 -19.43 1.56 -8.60
CA SER A 163 -20.87 1.55 -8.29
C SER A 163 -21.71 0.84 -9.35
N SER A 164 -21.08 0.32 -10.42
CA SER A 164 -21.77 -0.39 -11.49
C SER A 164 -22.49 -1.64 -10.98
N PRO A 165 -23.75 -1.88 -11.41
CA PRO A 165 -24.47 -3.09 -11.04
C PRO A 165 -23.84 -4.36 -11.62
N ASN A 166 -22.94 -4.24 -12.61
CA ASN A 166 -22.27 -5.37 -13.25
C ASN A 166 -20.85 -5.62 -12.69
N ASP A 167 -20.42 -4.84 -11.69
CA ASP A 167 -19.12 -5.04 -11.04
C ASP A 167 -19.28 -5.95 -9.82
N GLN A 168 -18.83 -7.21 -9.96
CA GLN A 168 -19.01 -8.22 -8.92
C GLN A 168 -18.25 -7.84 -7.65
N LEU A 169 -17.00 -7.40 -7.79
CA LEU A 169 -16.17 -6.98 -6.66
C LEU A 169 -16.74 -5.72 -5.98
N GLY A 170 -17.16 -4.72 -6.76
CA GLY A 170 -17.79 -3.49 -6.28
C GLY A 170 -19.11 -3.73 -5.55
N ARG A 171 -19.85 -4.79 -5.90
CA ARG A 171 -21.08 -5.19 -5.21
C ARG A 171 -20.88 -6.14 -4.04
N SER A 172 -19.72 -6.79 -3.95
CA SER A 172 -19.45 -7.78 -2.91
C SER A 172 -19.39 -7.14 -1.52
N LYS A 173 -19.55 -7.96 -0.48
CA LYS A 173 -19.31 -7.52 0.92
C LYS A 173 -17.84 -7.15 1.17
N TRP A 174 -16.93 -7.55 0.29
CA TRP A 174 -15.51 -7.18 0.32
C TRP A 174 -15.23 -5.79 -0.25
N ASN A 175 -16.23 -5.10 -0.81
CA ASN A 175 -16.10 -3.67 -1.09
C ASN A 175 -15.83 -2.93 0.22
N LEU A 176 -14.64 -2.32 0.34
CA LEU A 176 -14.21 -1.68 1.59
C LEU A 176 -15.05 -0.47 1.99
N LYS A 177 -15.83 0.12 1.05
CA LYS A 177 -16.85 1.13 1.41
C LYS A 177 -17.91 0.55 2.36
N VAL A 178 -18.25 -0.72 2.18
CA VAL A 178 -19.31 -1.43 2.91
C VAL A 178 -18.72 -2.25 4.05
N CYS A 179 -17.61 -2.96 3.80
CA CYS A 179 -16.94 -3.81 4.79
C CYS A 179 -16.52 -3.03 6.05
N LEU A 180 -16.07 -1.78 5.89
CA LEU A 180 -15.67 -0.93 7.01
C LEU A 180 -16.87 -0.38 7.81
N LEU A 181 -18.05 -0.26 7.19
CA LEU A 181 -19.27 0.21 7.86
C LEU A 181 -19.88 -0.87 8.77
N SER A 182 -19.57 -2.14 8.54
CA SER A 182 -20.16 -3.27 9.24
C SER A 182 -19.20 -3.94 10.24
N THR A 183 -18.73 -3.25 11.28
CA THR A 183 -18.29 -3.85 12.58
C THR A 183 -16.78 -3.87 12.92
N ILE A 184 -15.86 -3.34 12.10
CA ILE A 184 -14.42 -3.31 12.52
C ILE A 184 -14.19 -2.45 13.78
N PHE A 185 -15.01 -1.42 14.03
CA PHE A 185 -14.91 -0.61 15.26
C PHE A 185 -15.59 -1.20 16.50
N ARG A 186 -16.36 -2.31 16.40
CA ARG A 186 -16.98 -2.93 17.59
C ARG A 186 -16.08 -3.97 18.25
N ASP A 187 -15.22 -4.64 17.48
CA ASP A 187 -14.41 -5.77 17.99
C ASP A 187 -12.93 -5.41 18.26
N ILE A 188 -12.49 -4.16 18.00
CA ILE A 188 -11.19 -3.63 18.48
C ILE A 188 -11.30 -3.08 19.92
N TYR A 189 -12.33 -3.47 20.68
CA TYR A 189 -12.32 -3.36 22.13
C TYR A 189 -11.94 -4.71 22.74
N VAL A 190 -10.69 -5.13 22.50
CA VAL A 190 -10.07 -6.20 23.29
C VAL A 190 -9.88 -5.64 24.71
N PRO A 191 -10.46 -6.26 25.76
CA PRO A 191 -10.36 -5.75 27.12
C PRO A 191 -8.88 -5.64 27.52
N THR A 192 -8.51 -4.43 27.91
CA THR A 192 -7.23 -4.08 28.50
C THR A 192 -6.97 -4.90 29.75
N SER A 193 -6.22 -5.99 29.62
CA SER A 193 -5.42 -6.50 30.72
C SER A 193 -4.15 -7.17 30.20
N LEU A 194 -3.02 -6.53 30.55
CA LEU A 194 -1.62 -6.89 30.30
C LEU A 194 -1.08 -6.74 28.86
N GLY A 195 -0.37 -5.63 28.65
CA GLY A 195 0.84 -5.59 27.83
C GLY A 195 0.63 -5.18 26.37
N ASN A 196 0.69 -3.88 26.12
CA ASN A 196 0.82 -3.20 24.83
C ASN A 196 1.49 -4.04 23.72
N THR A 197 0.68 -4.73 22.90
CA THR A 197 1.05 -5.11 21.53
C THR A 197 -0.22 -5.00 20.68
N LEU A 198 -0.34 -3.92 19.91
CA LEU A 198 -1.35 -3.78 18.87
C LEU A 198 -0.99 -4.77 17.75
N PHE A 199 -1.55 -5.98 17.78
CA PHE A 199 -1.56 -6.88 16.62
C PHE A 199 -2.65 -6.39 15.66
N GLY A 200 -2.32 -5.40 14.83
CA GLY A 200 -3.14 -5.06 13.67
C GLY A 200 -2.88 -6.08 12.56
N ILE A 201 -3.90 -6.84 12.17
CA ILE A 201 -3.83 -7.60 10.92
C ILE A 201 -3.91 -6.57 9.79
N SER A 202 -2.79 -6.32 9.10
CA SER A 202 -2.81 -5.56 7.85
C SER A 202 -3.37 -6.45 6.75
N LEU A 203 -4.59 -6.15 6.30
CA LEU A 203 -5.24 -6.88 5.22
C LEU A 203 -4.87 -6.28 3.87
N PHE A 204 -4.16 -7.02 3.03
CA PHE A 204 -3.97 -6.69 1.62
C PHE A 204 -4.82 -7.63 0.77
N CYS A 205 -5.89 -7.08 0.17
CA CYS A 205 -6.66 -7.77 -0.87
C CYS A 205 -6.10 -7.34 -2.22
N GLU A 206 -5.48 -8.26 -2.95
CA GLU A 206 -4.98 -7.98 -4.29
C GLU A 206 -6.13 -8.15 -5.28
N VAL A 207 -6.48 -7.06 -5.96
CA VAL A 207 -7.44 -7.05 -7.06
C VAL A 207 -6.62 -7.13 -8.35
N THR A 208 -6.50 -8.33 -8.91
CA THR A 208 -5.92 -8.54 -10.25
C THR A 208 -6.91 -8.16 -11.34
#